data_AF-A0AA38C264-F1
#
_entry.id   AF-A0AA38C264-F1
#
_cell.length_a   1.000
_cell.length_b   1.000
_cell.length_c   1.000
_cell.angle_alpha   90.00
_cell.angle_beta   90.00
_cell.angle_gamma   90.00
#
_symmetry.space_group_name_H-M   'P 1'
#
loop_
_entity.id
_entity.type
_entity.pdbx_description
1 polymer ?
#
loop_
_entity_poly.entity_id
_entity_poly.type
_entity_poly.pdbx_seq_one_letter_code
_entity_poly.pdbx_strand_id
1 'polypeptide(L)'
;MSRISLVPLLYDSGYREMNSEIAFKHQLDVKGVDYMSKTFPFCILSARKYIWPPPRWGVPVASFSSKEHLNGAKCRPCTPVLKGTDAMNIIGNLTRSWSWGMATPGLELCDAHDDWEENWEQIFDNVAGPKFSSFKQMVKNNTLTDCIKDFDAMKQKTADWDAPPSET
;
A
#
# COMPACT_ATOMS: atom_id res chain seq x y z
N MET A 1 0.67 12.04 -20.68
CA MET A 1 1.32 13.06 -19.83
C MET A 1 2.68 12.52 -19.39
N SER A 2 3.77 13.21 -19.69
CA SER A 2 5.10 12.85 -19.17
C SER A 2 5.19 13.28 -17.70
N ARG A 3 5.50 12.36 -16.79
CA ARG A 3 5.69 12.63 -15.34
C ARG A 3 6.71 13.73 -15.06
N ILE A 4 7.61 14.02 -16.00
CA ILE A 4 8.76 14.92 -15.81
C ILE A 4 8.41 16.38 -16.17
N SER A 5 7.41 16.62 -17.03
CA SER A 5 7.14 17.97 -17.55
C SER A 5 6.54 18.94 -16.52
N LEU A 6 6.12 18.45 -15.35
CA LEU A 6 5.48 19.26 -14.30
C LEU A 6 6.40 19.55 -13.10
N VAL A 7 7.62 19.01 -13.09
CA VAL A 7 8.59 19.26 -12.02
C VAL A 7 8.95 20.75 -11.92
N PRO A 8 9.17 21.51 -13.02
CA PRO A 8 9.44 22.94 -12.92
C PRO A 8 8.28 23.73 -12.31
N LEU A 9 7.05 23.44 -12.72
CA LEU A 9 5.85 24.10 -12.19
C LEU A 9 5.69 23.90 -10.68
N LEU A 10 5.89 22.67 -10.20
CA LEU A 10 5.88 22.37 -8.77
C LEU A 10 7.02 23.08 -8.04
N TYR A 11 8.19 23.16 -8.65
CA TYR A 11 9.35 23.84 -8.08
C TYR A 11 9.12 25.36 -7.96
N ASP A 12 8.60 25.99 -9.00
CA ASP A 12 8.28 27.43 -9.03
C ASP A 12 7.16 27.78 -8.04
N SER A 13 6.26 26.83 -7.78
CA SER A 13 5.20 26.96 -6.75
C SER A 13 5.69 26.69 -5.32
N GLY A 14 7.00 26.46 -5.11
CA GLY A 14 7.60 26.30 -3.79
C GLY A 14 7.56 24.88 -3.20
N TYR A 15 7.03 23.89 -3.93
CA TYR A 15 6.97 22.51 -3.44
C TYR A 15 8.33 21.80 -3.55
N ARG A 16 8.75 21.09 -2.49
CA ARG A 16 10.04 20.38 -2.39
C ARG A 16 9.85 19.03 -1.68
N GLU A 17 10.82 18.12 -1.85
CA GLU A 17 10.93 16.85 -1.10
C GLU A 17 9.66 15.97 -1.12
N MET A 18 9.06 15.82 -2.30
CA MET A 18 7.81 15.05 -2.48
C MET A 18 8.08 13.65 -3.02
N ASN A 19 7.31 12.67 -2.56
CA ASN A 19 7.15 11.39 -3.26
C ASN A 19 6.21 11.55 -4.47
N SER A 20 6.01 10.47 -5.23
CA SER A 20 5.16 10.47 -6.42
C SER A 20 3.71 10.88 -6.16
N GLU A 21 3.17 10.51 -5.00
CA GLU A 21 1.77 10.70 -4.62
C GLU A 21 1.49 12.15 -4.24
N ILE A 22 2.33 12.74 -3.39
CA ILE A 22 2.26 14.16 -3.03
C ILE A 22 2.50 15.02 -4.27
N ALA A 23 3.48 14.65 -5.10
CA ALA A 23 3.74 15.37 -6.34
C ALA A 23 2.52 15.35 -7.27
N PHE A 24 1.81 14.22 -7.39
CA PHE A 24 0.59 14.15 -8.19
C PHE A 24 -0.53 15.01 -7.60
N LYS A 25 -0.75 14.96 -6.29
CA LYS A 25 -1.74 15.81 -5.61
C LYS A 25 -1.49 17.30 -5.87
N HIS A 26 -0.25 17.76 -5.69
CA HIS A 26 0.09 19.17 -5.93
C HIS A 26 0.03 19.56 -7.41
N GLN A 27 0.20 18.62 -8.34
CA GLN A 27 -0.06 18.91 -9.76
C GLN A 27 -1.53 19.22 -10.03
N LEU A 28 -2.45 18.55 -9.33
CA LEU A 28 -3.88 18.85 -9.42
C LEU A 28 -4.18 20.21 -8.79
N ASP A 29 -3.62 20.48 -7.60
CA ASP A 29 -3.77 21.76 -6.90
C ASP A 29 -3.33 22.95 -7.77
N VAL A 30 -2.11 22.91 -8.31
CA VAL A 30 -1.56 24.03 -9.13
C VAL A 30 -2.34 24.23 -10.42
N LYS A 31 -2.96 23.18 -10.96
CA LYS A 31 -3.79 23.27 -12.16
C LYS A 31 -5.25 23.62 -11.89
N GLY A 32 -5.64 23.79 -10.62
CA GLY A 32 -7.04 24.04 -10.26
C GLY A 32 -7.97 22.91 -10.67
N VAL A 33 -7.49 21.66 -10.65
CA VAL A 33 -8.31 20.48 -10.96
C VAL A 33 -8.91 19.96 -9.66
N ASP A 34 -10.23 19.95 -9.57
CA ASP A 34 -10.93 19.40 -8.41
C ASP A 34 -10.71 17.88 -8.29
N TYR A 35 -10.48 17.42 -7.06
CA TYR A 35 -10.35 16.00 -6.75
C TYR A 35 -10.94 15.68 -5.38
N MET A 36 -11.30 14.41 -5.22
CA MET A 36 -11.77 13.86 -3.95
C MET A 36 -10.96 12.62 -3.60
N SER A 37 -10.44 12.58 -2.38
CA SER A 37 -9.80 11.38 -1.84
C SER A 37 -10.87 10.34 -1.51
N LYS A 38 -10.70 9.12 -2.02
CA LYS A 38 -11.53 7.97 -1.66
C LYS A 38 -10.76 7.00 -0.76
N THR A 39 -11.50 6.37 0.15
CA THR A 39 -11.00 5.32 1.03
C THR A 39 -11.28 3.96 0.38
N PHE A 40 -10.27 3.10 0.32
CA PHE A 40 -10.40 1.76 -0.23
C PHE A 40 -9.92 0.70 0.77
N PRO A 41 -10.65 -0.42 0.93
CA PRO A 41 -10.35 -1.46 1.91
C PRO A 41 -9.30 -2.46 1.38
N PHE A 42 -8.14 -1.98 0.95
CA PHE A 42 -7.05 -2.87 0.53
C PHE A 42 -5.71 -2.44 1.11
N CYS A 43 -4.76 -3.37 1.12
CA CYS A 43 -3.36 -3.12 1.42
C CYS A 43 -2.47 -3.85 0.41
N ILE A 44 -1.22 -3.41 0.30
CA ILE A 44 -0.24 -3.99 -0.60
C ILE A 44 0.64 -4.94 0.21
N LEU A 45 0.41 -6.25 0.02
CA LEU A 45 1.26 -7.30 0.60
C LEU A 45 2.69 -7.15 0.06
N SER A 46 3.67 -7.15 0.98
CA SER A 46 5.06 -6.86 0.62
C SER A 46 6.04 -7.77 1.34
N ALA A 47 6.80 -8.54 0.57
CA ALA A 47 7.98 -9.28 1.03
C ALA A 47 9.23 -8.38 1.23
N ARG A 48 9.17 -7.11 0.80
CA ARG A 48 10.30 -6.17 0.98
C ARG A 48 10.59 -5.95 2.46
N LYS A 49 11.87 -5.93 2.82
CA LYS A 49 12.38 -5.58 4.15
C LYS A 49 12.41 -4.06 4.31
N TYR A 50 12.00 -3.56 5.47
CA TYR A 50 11.99 -2.14 5.82
C TYR A 50 12.68 -1.92 7.17
N ILE A 51 13.34 -0.79 7.32
CA ILE A 51 13.99 -0.42 8.58
C ILE A 51 12.92 -0.31 9.69
N TRP A 52 13.23 -0.88 10.86
CA TRP A 52 12.39 -0.84 12.04
C TRP A 52 13.16 -0.34 13.27
N PRO A 53 12.59 0.58 14.07
CA PRO A 53 11.39 1.37 13.78
C PRO A 53 11.59 2.27 12.55
N PRO A 54 10.51 2.60 11.81
CA PRO A 54 10.64 3.40 10.59
C PRO A 54 11.18 4.81 10.93
N PRO A 55 12.20 5.31 10.22
CA PRO A 55 12.65 6.68 10.39
C PRO A 55 11.58 7.66 9.91
N ARG A 56 11.79 8.98 10.07
CA ARG A 56 10.85 10.03 9.64
C ARG A 56 10.32 9.87 8.21
N TRP A 57 11.17 9.42 7.29
CA TRP A 57 10.85 9.14 5.89
C TRP A 57 10.78 7.62 5.60
N GLY A 58 10.49 6.83 6.62
CA GLY A 58 10.34 5.38 6.56
C GLY A 58 8.97 4.95 6.07
N VAL A 59 8.85 3.68 5.75
CA VAL A 59 7.58 3.06 5.35
C VAL A 59 7.13 2.14 6.50
N PRO A 60 6.09 2.53 7.25
CA PRO A 60 5.49 1.64 8.22
C PRO A 60 4.78 0.50 7.49
N VAL A 61 4.75 -0.67 8.12
CA VAL A 61 4.11 -1.86 7.59
C VAL A 61 2.99 -2.27 8.54
N ALA A 62 1.76 -2.23 8.05
CA ALA A 62 0.59 -2.63 8.81
C ALA A 62 0.47 -4.15 8.93
N SER A 63 -0.12 -4.61 10.03
CA SER A 63 -0.62 -5.97 10.14
C SER A 63 -1.76 -6.16 9.13
N PHE A 64 -1.69 -7.26 8.37
CA PHE A 64 -2.79 -7.69 7.49
C PHE A 64 -4.09 -7.93 8.26
N SER A 65 -3.99 -8.26 9.55
CA SER A 65 -5.13 -8.47 10.46
C SER A 65 -5.74 -7.17 10.99
N SER A 66 -5.19 -6.00 10.64
CA SER A 66 -5.73 -4.71 11.05
C SER A 66 -7.16 -4.56 10.54
N LYS A 67 -8.09 -4.19 11.43
CA LYS A 67 -9.53 -4.09 11.10
C LYS A 67 -9.90 -2.85 10.26
N GLU A 68 -8.99 -1.89 10.17
CA GLU A 68 -9.24 -0.61 9.52
C GLU A 68 -8.93 -0.59 8.02
N HIS A 69 -9.44 0.43 7.33
CA HIS A 69 -9.14 0.65 5.92
C HIS A 69 -7.68 1.07 5.72
N LEU A 70 -6.89 0.15 5.21
CA LEU A 70 -5.46 0.35 4.99
C LEU A 70 -5.13 1.22 3.75
N ASN A 71 -6.09 1.51 2.87
CA ASN A 71 -5.95 2.49 1.78
C ASN A 71 -4.66 2.33 0.94
N GLY A 72 -4.26 1.10 0.64
CA GLY A 72 -3.04 0.82 -0.12
C GLY A 72 -1.73 0.88 0.68
N ALA A 73 -1.80 0.99 2.01
CA ALA A 73 -0.67 0.83 2.90
C ALA A 73 0.09 -0.47 2.64
N LYS A 74 1.39 -0.48 2.94
CA LYS A 74 2.16 -1.72 2.96
C LYS A 74 1.69 -2.57 4.13
N CYS A 75 1.47 -3.86 3.88
CA CYS A 75 1.05 -4.79 4.91
C CYS A 75 1.78 -6.13 4.82
N ARG A 76 1.77 -6.87 5.93
CA ARG A 76 2.24 -8.26 6.01
C ARG A 76 1.29 -9.11 6.86
N PRO A 77 1.12 -10.40 6.52
CA PRO A 77 0.50 -11.36 7.43
C PRO A 77 1.50 -11.67 8.54
N CYS A 78 1.38 -10.94 9.65
CA CYS A 78 2.33 -10.94 10.75
C CYS A 78 1.60 -10.97 12.09
N THR A 79 2.34 -11.29 13.15
CA THR A 79 1.93 -11.01 14.51
C THR A 79 2.28 -9.55 14.81
N PRO A 80 1.31 -8.66 15.05
CA PRO A 80 1.58 -7.24 15.27
C PRO A 80 2.45 -7.00 16.51
N VAL A 81 3.56 -6.29 16.32
CA VAL A 81 4.51 -5.92 17.39
C VAL A 81 4.08 -4.69 18.16
N LEU A 82 3.36 -3.77 17.51
CA LEU A 82 2.80 -2.57 18.13
C LEU A 82 1.32 -2.45 17.80
N LYS A 83 0.55 -1.98 18.79
CA LYS A 83 -0.91 -1.80 18.70
C LYS A 83 -1.31 -0.50 19.38
N GLY A 84 -2.49 0.02 19.02
CA GLY A 84 -3.10 1.15 19.70
C GLY A 84 -2.19 2.38 19.74
N THR A 85 -2.03 2.98 20.92
CA THR A 85 -1.28 4.23 21.11
C THR A 85 0.17 4.13 20.65
N ASP A 86 0.84 2.98 20.85
CA ASP A 86 2.25 2.83 20.47
C ASP A 86 2.43 2.80 18.95
N ALA A 87 1.51 2.13 18.23
CA ALA A 87 1.47 2.17 16.78
C ALA A 87 1.20 3.59 16.28
N MET A 88 0.27 4.31 16.92
CA MET A 88 -0.04 5.70 16.57
C MET A 88 1.12 6.65 16.83
N ASN A 89 1.92 6.42 17.88
CA ASN A 89 3.12 7.21 18.16
C ASN A 89 4.17 7.03 17.06
N ILE A 90 4.38 5.81 16.57
CA ILE A 90 5.28 5.55 15.43
C ILE A 90 4.78 6.29 14.18
N ILE A 91 3.49 6.19 13.86
CA ILE A 91 2.91 6.89 12.70
C ILE A 91 3.01 8.41 12.86
N GLY A 92 2.75 8.95 14.05
CA GLY A 92 2.82 10.39 14.34
C GLY A 92 4.22 10.99 14.15
N ASN A 93 5.27 10.18 14.24
CA ASN A 93 6.65 10.60 14.03
C ASN A 93 7.08 10.60 12.55
N LEU A 94 6.25 10.05 11.66
CA LEU A 94 6.54 10.04 10.22
C LEU A 94 6.16 11.38 9.58
N THR A 95 6.83 11.71 8.47
CA THR A 95 6.38 12.87 7.69
C THR A 95 4.96 12.64 7.20
N ARG A 96 4.08 13.60 7.49
CA ARG A 96 2.69 13.58 7.06
C ARG A 96 2.61 13.35 5.55
N SER A 97 1.72 12.45 5.13
CA SER A 97 1.48 12.09 3.73
C SER A 97 2.65 11.40 3.01
N TRP A 98 3.74 11.05 3.72
CA TRP A 98 4.87 10.33 3.12
C TRP A 98 4.56 8.88 2.79
N SER A 99 3.80 8.20 3.64
CA SER A 99 3.30 6.85 3.40
C SER A 99 1.78 6.85 3.38
N TRP A 100 1.19 5.93 2.61
CA TRP A 100 -0.25 5.85 2.41
C TRP A 100 -1.01 5.70 3.73
N GLY A 101 -1.99 6.59 3.96
CA GLY A 101 -3.25 6.30 4.68
C GLY A 101 -3.23 5.85 6.14
N MET A 102 -2.07 5.72 6.79
CA MET A 102 -1.92 4.92 8.01
C MET A 102 -2.26 5.62 9.35
N ALA A 103 -3.10 6.65 9.38
CA ALA A 103 -3.46 7.31 10.64
C ALA A 103 -4.90 6.97 11.08
N THR A 104 -5.22 5.68 11.17
CA THR A 104 -6.55 5.20 11.60
C THR A 104 -6.52 4.61 13.02
N PRO A 105 -7.52 4.89 13.88
CA PRO A 105 -7.64 4.26 15.18
C PRO A 105 -7.67 2.74 15.06
N GLY A 106 -6.86 2.00 15.84
CA GLY A 106 -6.84 0.54 15.76
C GLY A 106 -5.89 -0.05 14.72
N LEU A 107 -5.02 0.79 14.11
CA LEU A 107 -3.89 0.30 13.33
C LEU A 107 -2.95 -0.56 14.20
N GLU A 108 -2.52 -1.68 13.63
CA GLU A 108 -1.48 -2.52 14.21
C GLU A 108 -0.29 -2.58 13.23
N LEU A 109 0.94 -2.58 13.75
CA LEU A 109 2.16 -2.57 12.93
C LEU A 109 2.92 -3.89 13.04
N CYS A 110 3.46 -4.32 11.90
CA CYS A 110 4.44 -5.39 11.82
C CYS A 110 5.84 -4.83 11.95
N ASP A 111 6.72 -5.61 12.56
CA ASP A 111 8.14 -5.44 12.30
C ASP A 111 8.47 -6.08 10.93
N ALA A 112 9.04 -5.28 10.03
CA ALA A 112 9.33 -5.69 8.67
C ALA A 112 10.83 -5.70 8.34
N HIS A 113 11.71 -5.67 9.34
CA HIS A 113 13.16 -5.71 9.09
C HIS A 113 13.63 -7.03 8.50
N ASP A 114 12.97 -8.14 8.85
CA ASP A 114 13.30 -9.49 8.41
C ASP A 114 12.32 -10.04 7.37
N ASP A 115 12.52 -11.31 7.01
CA ASP A 115 11.59 -12.09 6.19
C ASP A 115 10.23 -12.26 6.88
N TRP A 116 9.26 -12.85 6.18
CA TRP A 116 7.96 -13.14 6.78
C TRP A 116 8.09 -14.21 7.86
N GLU A 117 7.29 -14.09 8.93
CA GLU A 117 7.24 -15.05 10.04
C GLU A 117 6.92 -16.46 9.55
N GLU A 118 7.45 -17.52 10.17
CA GLU A 118 7.23 -18.90 9.70
C GLU A 118 5.75 -19.28 9.58
N ASN A 119 4.89 -18.72 10.44
CA ASN A 119 3.45 -18.95 10.46
C ASN A 119 2.64 -17.96 9.58
N TRP A 120 3.29 -17.15 8.73
CA TRP A 120 2.61 -16.13 7.92
C TRP A 120 1.49 -16.73 7.05
N GLU A 121 1.68 -17.95 6.51
CA GLU A 121 0.70 -18.60 5.65
C GLU A 121 -0.61 -18.87 6.40
N GLN A 122 -0.50 -19.25 7.68
CA GLN A 122 -1.64 -19.49 8.55
C GLN A 122 -2.37 -18.17 8.88
N ILE A 123 -1.61 -17.12 9.19
CA ILE A 123 -2.18 -15.78 9.46
C ILE A 123 -2.93 -15.29 8.23
N PHE A 124 -2.31 -15.39 7.05
CA PHE A 124 -2.94 -15.02 5.79
C PHE A 124 -4.23 -15.81 5.56
N ASP A 125 -4.20 -17.14 5.71
CA ASP A 125 -5.36 -17.99 5.42
C ASP A 125 -6.53 -17.71 6.36
N ASN A 126 -6.23 -17.41 7.62
CA ASN A 126 -7.23 -17.06 8.64
C ASN A 126 -7.91 -15.71 8.35
N VAL A 127 -7.16 -14.72 7.86
CA VAL A 127 -7.66 -13.36 7.67
C VAL A 127 -8.27 -13.16 6.28
N ALA A 128 -7.61 -13.67 5.23
CA ALA A 128 -8.08 -13.53 3.86
C ALA A 128 -9.29 -14.43 3.58
N GLY A 129 -9.41 -15.53 4.32
CA GLY A 129 -10.50 -16.49 4.17
C GLY A 129 -10.34 -17.41 2.96
N PRO A 130 -11.22 -18.42 2.85
CA PRO A 130 -10.98 -19.61 2.03
C PRO A 130 -10.76 -19.31 0.55
N LYS A 131 -11.44 -18.30 -0.01
CA LYS A 131 -11.29 -17.92 -1.42
C LYS A 131 -9.84 -17.53 -1.76
N PHE A 132 -9.25 -16.65 -0.96
CA PHE A 132 -7.89 -16.18 -1.19
C PHE A 132 -6.85 -17.20 -0.76
N SER A 133 -7.12 -17.99 0.28
CA SER A 133 -6.29 -19.14 0.67
C SER A 133 -6.19 -20.18 -0.45
N SER A 134 -7.31 -20.53 -1.09
CA SER A 134 -7.32 -21.43 -2.25
C SER A 134 -6.55 -20.84 -3.44
N PHE A 135 -6.71 -19.54 -3.70
CA PHE A 135 -5.95 -18.86 -4.75
C PHE A 135 -4.44 -18.88 -4.48
N LYS A 136 -4.00 -18.65 -3.24
CA LYS A 136 -2.59 -18.78 -2.83
C LYS A 136 -2.06 -20.18 -3.15
N GLN A 137 -2.79 -21.23 -2.79
CA GLN A 137 -2.37 -22.61 -3.06
C GLN A 137 -2.31 -22.92 -4.56
N MET A 138 -3.26 -22.41 -5.34
CA MET A 138 -3.22 -22.51 -6.81
C MET A 138 -1.94 -21.88 -7.36
N VAL A 139 -1.63 -20.63 -6.98
CA VAL A 139 -0.41 -19.94 -7.42
C VAL A 139 0.87 -20.68 -6.98
N LYS A 140 0.89 -21.25 -5.78
CA LYS A 140 2.03 -22.03 -5.26
C LYS A 140 2.29 -23.31 -6.07
N ASN A 141 1.24 -23.89 -6.62
CA ASN A 141 1.31 -25.12 -7.41
C ASN A 141 1.41 -24.87 -8.92
N ASN A 142 1.34 -23.62 -9.38
CA ASN A 142 1.46 -23.26 -10.78
C ASN A 142 2.87 -23.55 -11.31
N THR A 143 2.95 -24.04 -12.54
CA THR A 143 4.22 -24.12 -13.26
C THR A 143 4.65 -22.75 -13.78
N LEU A 144 5.92 -22.62 -14.18
CA LEU A 144 6.39 -21.41 -14.87
C LEU A 144 5.56 -21.13 -16.13
N THR A 145 5.18 -22.17 -16.86
CA THR A 145 4.33 -22.06 -18.06
C THR A 145 2.97 -21.48 -17.74
N ASP A 146 2.33 -21.93 -16.65
CA ASP A 146 1.06 -21.39 -16.18
C ASP A 146 1.20 -19.91 -15.79
N CYS A 147 2.27 -19.57 -15.07
CA CYS A 147 2.56 -18.18 -14.67
C CYS A 147 2.74 -17.25 -15.89
N ILE A 148 3.49 -17.67 -16.91
CA ILE A 148 3.68 -16.90 -18.15
C ILE A 148 2.33 -16.69 -18.85
N LYS A 149 1.53 -17.76 -18.98
CA LYS A 149 0.21 -17.70 -19.60
C LYS A 149 -0.73 -16.74 -18.86
N ASP A 150 -0.77 -16.80 -17.53
CA ASP A 150 -1.59 -15.92 -16.69
C ASP A 150 -1.13 -14.46 -16.81
N PHE A 151 0.18 -14.22 -16.85
CA PHE A 151 0.75 -12.89 -17.04
C PHE A 151 0.42 -12.32 -18.43
N ASP A 152 0.49 -13.13 -19.48
CA ASP A 152 0.11 -12.72 -20.83
C ASP A 152 -1.38 -12.37 -20.93
N ALA A 153 -2.25 -13.16 -20.30
CA ALA A 153 -3.68 -12.87 -20.22
C ALA A 153 -3.96 -11.57 -19.44
N MET A 154 -3.22 -11.30 -18.36
CA MET A 154 -3.33 -10.06 -17.60
C MET A 154 -2.89 -8.85 -18.44
N LYS A 155 -1.77 -8.94 -19.17
CA LYS A 155 -1.29 -7.87 -20.06
C LYS A 155 -2.33 -7.47 -21.12
N GLN A 156 -3.11 -8.42 -21.64
CA GLN A 156 -4.15 -8.11 -22.62
C GLN A 156 -5.29 -7.25 -22.05
N LYS A 157 -5.43 -7.20 -20.72
CA LYS A 157 -6.46 -6.40 -20.03
C LYS A 157 -5.97 -5.03 -19.56
N THR A 158 -4.66 -4.75 -19.58
CA THR A 158 -4.13 -3.48 -19.03
C THR A 158 -4.43 -2.25 -19.88
N ALA A 159 -4.82 -2.44 -21.14
CA ALA A 159 -5.27 -1.36 -22.02
C ALA A 159 -6.69 -0.87 -21.71
N ASP A 160 -7.47 -1.67 -20.97
CA ASP A 160 -8.85 -1.35 -20.60
C ASP A 160 -8.93 -1.13 -19.08
N TRP A 161 -9.25 0.10 -18.67
CA TRP A 161 -9.37 0.46 -17.26
C TRP A 161 -10.83 0.75 -16.93
N ASP A 162 -11.53 -0.26 -16.43
CA ASP A 162 -12.83 -0.12 -15.79
C ASP A 162 -12.64 0.46 -14.38
N ALA A 163 -12.68 1.79 -14.27
CA ALA A 163 -12.70 2.43 -12.96
C ALA A 163 -13.99 2.06 -12.20
N PRO A 164 -13.94 1.90 -10.86
CA PRO A 164 -15.15 1.77 -10.06
C PRO A 164 -16.10 2.94 -10.35
N PRO A 165 -17.42 2.71 -10.44
CA PRO A 165 -18.37 3.78 -10.69
C PRO A 165 -18.23 4.89 -9.64
N SER A 166 -18.42 6.14 -10.06
CA SER A 166 -18.50 7.26 -9.13
C SER A 166 -19.73 7.08 -8.24
N GLU A 167 -19.51 6.87 -6.93
CA GLU A 167 -20.57 7.05 -5.94
C GLU A 167 -21.18 8.46 -6.11
N THR A 168 -22.48 8.51 -6.39
CA THR A 168 -23.33 9.70 -6.43
C THR A 168 -23.61 10.23 -5.04
#